data_AF-A0A968ZYA9-F1
#
_entry.id   AF-A0A968ZYA9-F1
#
_cell.length_a   1.000
_cell.length_b   1.000
_cell.length_c   1.000
_cell.angle_alpha   90.00
_cell.angle_beta   90.00
_cell.angle_gamma   90.00
#
_symmetry.space_group_name_H-M   'P 1'
#
loop_
_entity.id
_entity.type
_entity.pdbx_description
1 polymer ?
#
loop_
_entity_poly.entity_id
_entity_poly.type
_entity_poly.pdbx_seq_one_letter_code
_entity_poly.pdbx_strand_id
1 'polypeptide(L)'
;MVLSHEPLAGSGFNICGHVHPCVRLRTRLDTLRLPCFFWDKFLNQLTLPAFGDFTGGYEVTLRPQTVAYVVAEDTLISFEGRPDSLGIRRSP
;
A
#
# COMPACT_ATOMS: atom_id res chain seq x y z
N MET A 1 8.78 18.29 -5.13
CA MET A 1 7.63 17.37 -5.13
C MET A 1 7.21 17.16 -6.58
N VAL A 2 6.89 15.93 -6.99
CA VAL A 2 6.54 15.56 -8.38
C VAL A 2 5.24 14.76 -8.37
N LEU A 3 4.31 15.10 -9.27
CA LEU A 3 3.06 14.37 -9.50
C LEU A 3 3.17 13.61 -10.83
N SER A 4 2.85 12.32 -10.84
CA SER A 4 2.95 11.49 -12.05
C SER A 4 1.88 10.41 -12.10
N HIS A 5 1.58 9.89 -13.29
CA HIS A 5 0.72 8.72 -13.41
C HIS A 5 1.43 7.46 -12.92
N GLU A 6 2.63 7.21 -13.46
CA GLU A 6 3.47 6.07 -13.09
C GLU A 6 4.52 6.44 -12.02
N PRO A 7 5.02 5.47 -11.25
CA PRO A 7 6.16 5.65 -10.36
C PRO A 7 7.38 6.20 -11.10
N LEU A 8 7.97 7.29 -10.60
CA LEU A 8 9.19 7.87 -11.16
C LEU A 8 10.33 7.78 -10.14
N ALA A 9 11.51 7.33 -10.60
CA ALA A 9 12.75 7.44 -9.84
C ALA A 9 13.35 8.83 -10.02
N GLY A 10 13.87 9.44 -8.94
CA GLY A 10 14.51 10.75 -9.03
C GLY A 10 14.70 11.43 -7.68
N SER A 11 15.20 12.67 -7.70
CA SER A 11 15.33 13.50 -6.51
C SER A 11 14.02 14.20 -6.17
N GLY A 12 13.46 13.91 -5.00
CA GLY A 12 12.26 14.57 -4.47
C GLY A 12 11.17 13.61 -4.05
N PHE A 13 10.06 14.15 -3.54
CA PHE A 13 8.89 13.36 -3.14
C PHE A 13 7.97 13.14 -4.33
N ASN A 14 7.71 11.89 -4.70
CA ASN A 14 6.83 11.53 -5.82
C ASN A 14 5.47 11.05 -5.31
N ILE A 15 4.38 11.66 -5.79
CA ILE A 15 3.02 11.16 -5.59
C ILE A 15 2.54 10.59 -6.92
N CYS A 16 2.20 9.31 -6.96
CA CYS A 16 1.86 8.60 -8.20
C CYS A 16 0.67 7.64 -8.05
N GLY A 17 0.14 7.16 -9.18
CA GLY A 17 -0.96 6.20 -9.24
C GLY A 17 -0.56 4.91 -9.96
N HIS A 18 -1.36 4.54 -10.98
CA HIS A 18 -1.19 3.40 -11.89
C HIS A 18 -1.40 2.01 -11.27
N VAL A 19 -0.66 1.69 -10.21
CA VAL A 19 -0.55 0.31 -9.68
C VAL A 19 -1.74 -0.08 -8.79
N HIS A 20 -2.49 0.90 -8.28
CA HIS A 20 -3.69 0.69 -7.44
C HIS A 20 -3.42 -0.21 -6.21
N PRO A 21 -2.58 0.26 -5.27
CA PRO A 21 -2.16 -0.52 -4.11
C PRO A 21 -3.33 -0.94 -3.21
N CYS A 22 -3.25 -2.18 -2.73
CA CYS A 22 -4.16 -2.75 -1.74
C CYS A 22 -3.39 -3.58 -0.71
N VAL A 23 -3.95 -3.70 0.49
CA VAL A 23 -3.49 -4.65 1.51
C VAL A 23 -4.47 -5.82 1.57
N ARG A 24 -3.92 -7.04 1.66
CA ARG A 24 -4.72 -8.24 1.95
C ARG A 24 -4.77 -8.45 3.47
N LEU A 25 -5.97 -8.36 4.04
CA LEU A 25 -6.25 -8.76 5.41
C LEU A 25 -6.87 -10.16 5.39
N ARG A 26 -6.32 -11.06 6.20
CA ARG A 26 -6.83 -12.43 6.32
C ARG A 26 -7.16 -12.75 7.77
N THR A 27 -8.38 -13.19 7.99
CA THR A 27 -8.82 -13.83 9.23
C THR A 27 -8.95 -15.34 8.99
N ARG A 28 -9.38 -16.10 10.01
CA ARG A 28 -9.66 -17.53 9.84
C ARG A 28 -10.84 -17.79 8.90
N LEU A 29 -11.79 -16.84 8.81
CA LEU A 29 -13.06 -17.02 8.12
C LEU A 29 -13.15 -16.19 6.84
N ASP A 30 -12.42 -15.07 6.75
CA ASP A 30 -12.51 -14.13 5.65
C ASP A 30 -11.16 -13.67 5.12
N THR A 31 -11.16 -13.23 3.86
CA THR A 31 -10.05 -12.51 3.24
C THR A 31 -10.60 -11.26 2.58
N LEU A 32 -10.10 -10.10 3.01
CA LEU A 32 -10.45 -8.80 2.46
C LEU A 32 -9.26 -8.22 1.71
N ARG A 33 -9.54 -7.56 0.58
CA ARG A 33 -8.60 -6.70 -0.13
C ARG A 33 -9.09 -5.28 0.01
N LEU A 34 -8.32 -4.46 0.72
CA LEU A 34 -8.69 -3.09 0.99
C LEU A 34 -7.73 -2.15 0.27
N PRO A 35 -8.22 -1.12 -0.45
CA PRO A 35 -7.36 -0.11 -1.05
C PRO A 35 -6.56 0.62 0.04
N CYS A 36 -5.36 1.05 -0.29
CA CYS A 36 -4.51 1.78 0.64
C CYS A 36 -3.71 2.87 -0.06
N PHE A 37 -3.35 3.93 0.65
CA PHE A 37 -2.23 4.76 0.25
C PHE A 37 -0.95 4.03 0.67
N PHE A 38 -0.01 3.84 -0.25
CA PHE A 38 1.24 3.15 0.05
C PHE A 38 2.41 4.12 0.01
N TRP A 39 3.07 4.31 1.15
CA TRP A 39 4.22 5.18 1.28
C TRP A 39 5.50 4.36 1.43
N ASP A 40 6.36 4.42 0.42
CA ASP A 40 7.73 3.94 0.49
C ASP A 40 8.65 5.12 0.88
N LYS A 41 9.12 5.12 2.13
CA LYS A 41 9.98 6.19 2.66
C LYS A 41 11.39 6.12 2.08
N PHE A 42 11.84 4.94 1.64
CA PHE A 42 13.16 4.76 1.04
C PHE A 42 13.19 5.35 -0.37
N LEU A 43 12.14 5.12 -1.16
CA LEU A 43 11.97 5.71 -2.49
C LEU A 43 11.40 7.13 -2.46
N ASN A 44 11.00 7.62 -1.27
CA ASN A 44 10.34 8.90 -1.08
C ASN A 44 9.08 9.05 -1.97
N GLN A 45 8.29 7.98 -2.05
CA GLN A 45 7.17 7.82 -2.98
C GLN A 45 5.87 7.45 -2.27
N LEU A 46 4.78 8.14 -2.62
CA LEU A 46 3.43 7.87 -2.18
C LEU A 46 2.56 7.43 -3.35
N THR A 47 2.12 6.18 -3.33
CA THR A 47 1.23 5.60 -4.34
C THR A 47 -0.22 5.68 -3.87
N LEU A 48 -1.08 6.30 -4.68
CA LEU A 48 -2.49 6.50 -4.42
C LEU A 48 -3.31 5.25 -4.82
N PRO A 49 -4.37 4.89 -4.07
CA PRO A 49 -5.30 3.84 -4.48
C PRO A 49 -6.10 4.26 -5.73
N ALA A 50 -6.75 3.30 -6.37
CA ALA A 50 -7.78 3.62 -7.36
C ALA A 50 -8.98 4.31 -6.69
N PHE A 51 -9.57 5.30 -7.35
CA PHE A 51 -10.80 5.96 -6.90
C PHE A 51 -12.09 5.24 -7.33
N GLY A 52 -12.00 4.20 -8.17
CA GLY A 52 -13.14 3.40 -8.63
C GLY A 52 -13.16 2.00 -8.01
N ASP A 53 -14.30 1.30 -8.13
CA ASP A 53 -14.58 -0.02 -7.54
C ASP A 53 -13.78 -1.20 -8.16
N PHE A 54 -12.62 -0.93 -8.77
CA PHE A 54 -11.88 -1.93 -9.52
C PHE A 54 -11.24 -2.97 -8.59
N THR A 55 -11.63 -4.23 -8.76
CA THR A 55 -11.29 -5.36 -7.86
C THR A 55 -9.86 -5.91 -8.04
N GLY A 56 -9.09 -5.36 -8.98
CA GLY A 56 -7.78 -5.89 -9.41
C GLY A 56 -6.53 -5.37 -8.68
N GLY A 57 -6.69 -4.63 -7.56
CA GLY A 57 -5.58 -3.91 -6.90
C GLY A 57 -4.29 -4.72 -6.67
N TYR A 58 -3.16 -4.03 -6.73
CA TYR A 58 -1.83 -4.60 -6.51
C TYR A 58 -1.57 -4.79 -5.02
N GLU A 59 -1.34 -6.03 -4.61
CA GLU A 59 -1.04 -6.35 -3.21
C GLU A 59 0.35 -5.85 -2.83
N VAL A 60 0.41 -4.83 -1.97
CA VAL A 60 1.69 -4.27 -1.52
C VAL A 60 2.32 -5.15 -0.44
N THR A 61 3.65 -5.27 -0.48
CA THR A 61 4.41 -5.92 0.58
C THR A 61 4.93 -4.87 1.55
N LEU A 62 4.56 -4.98 2.82
CA LEU A 62 5.08 -4.13 3.88
C LEU A 62 6.52 -4.55 4.23
N ARG A 63 7.49 -3.77 3.75
CA ARG A 63 8.93 -3.88 4.05
C ARG A 63 9.34 -2.80 5.05
N PRO A 64 10.50 -2.91 5.71
CA PRO A 64 11.05 -1.80 6.48
C PRO A 64 10.99 -0.50 5.69
N GLN A 65 10.67 0.61 6.38
CA GLN A 65 10.50 1.93 5.77
C GLN A 65 9.30 2.07 4.82
N THR A 66 8.34 1.14 4.85
CA THR A 66 7.07 1.29 4.13
C THR A 66 5.90 1.42 5.10
N VAL A 67 4.85 2.15 4.69
CA VAL A 67 3.59 2.27 5.43
C VAL A 67 2.43 2.14 4.45
N ALA A 68 1.45 1.30 4.79
CA ALA A 68 0.16 1.29 4.11
C ALA A 68 -0.89 1.97 5.00
N TYR A 69 -1.51 3.03 4.50
CA TYR A 69 -2.69 3.65 5.10
C TYR A 69 -3.92 3.06 4.42
N VAL A 70 -4.49 2.04 5.04
CA VAL A 70 -5.67 1.32 4.54
C VAL A 70 -6.90 2.19 4.69
N VAL A 71 -7.69 2.31 3.62
CA VAL A 71 -8.96 3.04 3.62
C VAL A 71 -10.04 2.13 4.19
N ALA A 72 -10.66 2.57 5.27
CA ALA A 72 -11.77 1.91 5.93
C ALA A 72 -12.87 2.94 6.18
N GLU A 73 -13.85 2.99 5.29
CA GLU A 73 -14.94 3.97 5.32
C GLU A 73 -14.39 5.42 5.31
N ASP A 74 -14.63 6.18 6.37
CA ASP A 74 -14.17 7.57 6.55
C ASP A 74 -12.81 7.67 7.28
N THR A 75 -12.18 6.53 7.56
CA THR A 75 -11.00 6.42 8.41
C THR A 75 -9.82 5.79 7.68
N LEU A 76 -8.61 6.16 8.09
CA LEU A 76 -7.37 5.52 7.67
C LEU A 76 -6.76 4.71 8.80
N ILE A 77 -6.41 3.45 8.52
CA ILE A 77 -5.71 2.55 9.45
C ILE A 77 -4.28 2.33 8.94
N SER A 78 -3.26 2.65 9.74
CA SER A 78 -1.86 2.51 9.32
C SER A 78 -1.28 1.14 9.67
N PHE A 79 -0.61 0.52 8.70
CA PHE A 79 0.21 -0.68 8.86
C PHE A 79 1.64 -0.37 8.45
N GLU A 80 2.58 -0.44 9.39
CA GLU A 80 4.00 -0.23 9.11
C GLU A 80 4.72 -1.55 8.79
N GLY A 81 5.62 -1.52 7.81
CA GLY A 81 6.50 -2.65 7.55
C GLY A 81 7.58 -2.77 8.62
N ARG A 82 7.78 -3.99 9.11
CA ARG A 82 8.69 -4.31 10.20
C ARG A 82 9.97 -4.96 9.66
N PRO A 83 11.09 -4.90 10.39
CA PRO A 83 12.34 -5.60 10.02
C PRO A 83 12.14 -7.08 9.68
N ASP A 84 11.23 -7.75 10.39
CA ASP A 84 10.95 -9.18 10.24
C ASP A 84 9.72 -9.51 9.38
N SER A 85 9.12 -8.56 8.66
CA SER A 85 7.89 -8.81 7.88
C SER A 85 8.13 -9.52 6.54
N LEU A 86 9.27 -10.22 6.40
CA LEU A 86 9.52 -11.19 5.32
C LEU A 86 8.53 -12.36 5.46
N GLY A 87 7.32 -12.13 4.95
CA GLY A 87 6.23 -13.09 4.96
C GLY A 87 5.70 -13.41 6.34
N ILE A 88 4.83 -12.57 6.90
CA ILE A 88 3.80 -13.09 7.82
C ILE A 88 2.78 -13.89 6.97
N ARG A 89 3.23 -15.02 6.41
CA ARG A 89 2.41 -16.21 6.30
C ARG A 89 2.25 -16.74 7.72
N ARG A 90 1.38 -16.12 8.52
CA ARG A 90 0.72 -16.85 9.60
C ARG A 90 -0.49 -17.52 8.97
N SER A 91 -0.24 -18.66 8.35
CA SER A 91 -1.26 -19.69 8.16
C SER A 91 -1.30 -20.54 9.44
N PRO A 92 -2.48 -20.89 9.96
CA PRO A 92 -2.59 -22.12 10.74
C PRO A 92 -2.29 -23.33 9.84
#